data_AF-A0A919U073-F1
#
_entry.id   AF-A0A919U073-F1
#
_cell.length_a   1.000
_cell.length_b   1.000
_cell.length_c   1.000
_cell.angle_alpha   90.00
_cell.angle_beta   90.00
_cell.angle_gamma   90.00
#
_symmetry.space_group_name_H-M   'P 1'
#
loop_
_entity.id
_entity.type
_entity.pdbx_description
1 polymer ?
#
loop_
_entity_poly.entity_id
_entity_poly.type
_entity_poly.pdbx_seq_one_letter_code
_entity_poly.pdbx_strand_id
1 'polypeptide(L)'
;MMTKAASAATAAVILAGLLAAKVRPIGPHQIRHLIASTLLDAGYGVHEVAERLGHDPATLMRYYARVRVGRRLQATDRIAELMTAPEIQPRVLRNWAGCTTSLLPESGICAELRPA
;
A
#
# COMPACT_ATOMS: atom_id res chain seq x y z
N MET A 1 -28.37 39.57 7.78
CA MET A 1 -28.72 38.70 8.93
C MET A 1 -29.58 37.50 8.50
N MET A 2 -29.26 36.77 7.40
CA MET A 2 -30.16 35.73 6.83
C MET A 2 -29.55 34.31 6.66
N THR A 3 -28.36 34.01 7.20
CA THR A 3 -27.67 32.72 6.94
C THR A 3 -27.78 31.68 8.06
N LYS A 4 -28.31 32.02 9.24
CA LYS A 4 -28.32 31.11 10.41
C LYS A 4 -29.42 30.04 10.35
N ALA A 5 -30.54 30.34 9.70
CA ALA A 5 -31.68 29.42 9.58
C ALA A 5 -31.43 28.26 8.59
N ALA A 6 -30.72 28.52 7.50
CA ALA A 6 -30.40 27.50 6.49
C ALA A 6 -29.46 26.40 7.03
N SER A 7 -28.52 26.77 7.90
CA SER A 7 -27.58 25.81 8.53
C SER A 7 -28.29 24.83 9.49
N ALA A 8 -29.32 25.28 10.21
CA ALA A 8 -30.07 24.43 11.14
C ALA A 8 -30.95 23.40 10.39
N ALA A 9 -31.56 23.79 9.27
CA ALA A 9 -32.35 22.89 8.45
C ALA A 9 -31.48 21.78 7.81
N THR A 10 -30.31 22.14 7.28
CA THR A 10 -29.35 21.15 6.74
C THR A 10 -28.83 20.21 7.82
N ALA A 11 -28.51 20.73 9.02
CA ALA A 11 -28.09 19.89 10.14
C ALA A 11 -29.18 18.91 10.59
N ALA A 12 -30.46 19.33 10.59
CA ALA A 12 -31.59 18.47 10.94
C ALA A 12 -31.80 17.34 9.91
N VAL A 13 -31.67 17.63 8.61
CA VAL A 13 -31.76 16.61 7.55
C VAL A 13 -30.61 15.61 7.64
N ILE A 14 -29.38 16.08 7.88
CA ILE A 14 -28.21 15.21 8.08
C ILE A 14 -28.41 14.33 9.32
N LEU A 15 -28.87 14.90 10.44
CA LEU A 15 -29.09 14.16 11.67
C LEU A 15 -30.22 13.12 11.52
N ALA A 16 -31.33 13.47 10.86
CA ALA A 16 -32.42 12.53 10.58
C ALA A 16 -31.97 11.38 9.66
N GLY A 17 -31.18 11.67 8.63
CA GLY A 17 -30.57 10.66 7.77
C GLY A 17 -29.61 9.73 8.53
N LEU A 18 -28.76 10.30 9.40
CA LEU A 18 -27.83 9.52 10.23
C LEU A 18 -28.54 8.61 11.24
N LEU A 19 -29.64 9.09 11.84
CA LEU A 19 -30.47 8.31 12.77
C LEU A 19 -31.21 7.17 12.05
N ALA A 20 -31.80 7.45 10.88
CA ALA A 20 -32.45 6.43 10.05
C ALA A 20 -31.45 5.37 9.56
N ALA A 21 -30.23 5.78 9.20
CA ALA A 21 -29.15 4.90 8.77
C ALA A 21 -28.44 4.16 9.92
N LYS A 22 -28.82 4.39 11.19
CA LYS A 22 -28.19 3.81 12.39
C LYS A 22 -26.66 3.90 12.37
N VAL A 23 -26.13 5.03 11.91
CA VAL A 23 -24.68 5.20 11.75
C VAL A 23 -24.04 5.21 13.14
N ARG A 24 -23.18 4.23 13.43
CA ARG A 24 -22.42 4.19 14.68
C ARG A 24 -21.48 5.39 14.74
N PRO A 25 -21.38 6.08 15.90
CA PRO A 25 -20.44 7.19 16.04
C PRO A 25 -19.02 6.67 15.82
N ILE A 26 -18.30 7.31 14.88
CA ILE A 26 -16.93 6.96 14.55
C ILE A 26 -15.99 7.76 15.47
N GLY A 27 -15.28 7.06 16.34
CA GLY A 27 -14.26 7.64 17.21
C GLY A 27 -12.90 7.82 16.51
N PRO A 28 -12.03 8.71 17.01
CA PRO A 28 -10.72 8.98 16.42
C PRO A 28 -9.83 7.73 16.33
N HIS A 29 -9.96 6.82 17.30
CA HIS A 29 -9.24 5.55 17.29
C HIS A 29 -9.68 4.63 16.13
N GLN A 30 -10.96 4.64 15.77
CA GLN A 30 -11.48 3.86 14.65
C GLN A 30 -10.99 4.42 13.31
N ILE A 31 -10.88 5.74 13.19
CA ILE A 31 -10.26 6.39 12.03
C ILE A 31 -8.79 5.96 11.92
N ARG A 32 -8.06 5.93 13.04
CA ARG A 32 -6.67 5.46 13.06
C ARG A 32 -6.53 3.99 12.63
N HIS A 33 -7.44 3.13 13.07
CA HIS A 33 -7.50 1.73 12.62
C HIS A 33 -7.81 1.59 11.13
N LEU A 34 -8.74 2.42 10.62
CA LEU A 34 -9.09 2.45 9.21
C LEU A 34 -7.87 2.84 8.38
N ILE A 35 -7.20 3.94 8.72
CA ILE A 35 -6.01 4.43 8.01
C ILE A 35 -4.93 3.35 7.96
N ALA A 36 -4.58 2.75 9.09
CA ALA A 36 -3.59 1.68 9.16
C ALA A 36 -3.96 0.49 8.25
N SER A 37 -5.21 0.04 8.31
CA SER A 37 -5.69 -1.08 7.49
C SER A 37 -5.69 -0.75 6.00
N THR A 38 -6.11 0.47 5.62
CA THR A 38 -6.15 0.89 4.22
C THR A 38 -4.77 1.01 3.59
N LEU A 39 -3.77 1.50 4.35
CA LEU A 39 -2.39 1.59 3.85
C LEU A 39 -1.79 0.21 3.64
N LEU A 40 -2.02 -0.72 4.57
CA LEU A 40 -1.55 -2.09 4.42
C LEU A 40 -2.28 -2.83 3.28
N ASP A 41 -3.58 -2.59 3.10
CA ASP A 41 -4.36 -3.14 1.99
C ASP A 41 -3.89 -2.59 0.62
N ALA A 42 -3.46 -1.33 0.57
CA ALA A 42 -2.84 -0.73 -0.62
C ALA A 42 -1.43 -1.28 -0.91
N GLY A 43 -0.83 -2.03 0.02
CA GLY A 43 0.48 -2.66 -0.13
C GLY A 43 1.66 -1.82 0.34
N TYR A 44 1.43 -0.77 1.13
CA TYR A 44 2.52 -0.03 1.78
C TYR A 44 3.29 -0.91 2.77
N GLY A 45 4.58 -0.60 2.93
CA GLY A 45 5.47 -1.32 3.83
C GLY A 45 5.08 -1.15 5.29
N VAL A 46 5.24 -2.21 6.07
CA VAL A 46 4.93 -2.24 7.51
C VAL A 46 5.70 -1.15 8.27
N HIS A 47 6.98 -0.98 7.94
CA HIS A 47 7.84 0.01 8.57
C HIS A 47 7.41 1.44 8.24
N GLU A 48 7.06 1.72 6.97
CA GLU A 48 6.59 3.02 6.52
C GLU A 48 5.27 3.42 7.20
N VAL A 49 4.34 2.48 7.31
CA VAL A 49 3.05 2.69 7.98
C VAL A 49 3.25 2.89 9.49
N ALA A 50 4.17 2.14 10.11
CA ALA A 50 4.52 2.27 11.52
C ALA A 50 5.13 3.64 11.83
N GLU A 51 6.08 4.11 11.03
CA GLU A 51 6.66 5.46 11.15
C GLU A 51 5.60 6.55 10.99
N ARG A 52 4.73 6.42 9.98
CA ARG A 52 3.67 7.40 9.72
C ARG A 52 2.63 7.48 10.84
N LEU A 53 2.43 6.39 11.57
CA LEU A 53 1.56 6.35 12.74
C LEU A 53 2.33 6.71 14.03
N GLY A 54 3.66 6.60 14.06
CA GLY A 54 4.45 6.72 15.28
C GLY A 54 4.33 5.48 16.19
N HIS A 55 4.18 4.30 15.59
CA HIS A 55 4.12 3.02 16.30
C HIS A 55 5.39 2.20 16.07
N ASP A 56 5.69 1.31 17.00
CA ASP A 56 6.69 0.27 16.78
C ASP A 56 6.18 -0.74 15.70
N PRO A 57 7.02 -1.15 14.73
CA PRO A 57 6.62 -2.10 13.68
C PRO A 57 6.08 -3.44 14.22
N ALA A 58 6.60 -3.95 15.33
CA ALA A 58 6.10 -5.19 15.92
C ALA A 58 4.68 -5.00 16.50
N THR A 59 4.42 -3.83 17.10
CA THR A 59 3.08 -3.43 17.53
C THR A 59 2.13 -3.33 16.33
N LEU A 60 2.54 -2.69 15.24
CA LEU A 60 1.74 -2.59 14.01
C LEU A 60 1.40 -3.97 13.46
N MET A 61 2.37 -4.88 13.44
CA MET A 61 2.16 -6.25 12.97
C MET A 61 1.17 -7.02 13.84
N ARG A 62 1.28 -6.90 15.18
CA ARG A 62 0.38 -7.58 16.10
C ARG A 62 -1.09 -7.21 15.88
N TYR A 63 -1.38 -5.95 15.54
CA TYR A 63 -2.76 -5.48 15.37
C TYR A 63 -3.27 -5.54 13.93
N TYR A 64 -2.40 -5.43 12.93
CA TYR A 64 -2.82 -5.21 11.53
C TYR A 64 -2.23 -6.19 10.51
N ALA A 65 -1.25 -7.04 10.86
CA ALA A 65 -0.65 -8.00 9.92
C ALA A 65 -1.61 -9.11 9.46
N ARG A 66 -2.87 -9.11 9.91
CA ARG A 66 -3.83 -10.14 9.54
C ARG A 66 -4.16 -9.98 8.05
N VAL A 67 -3.41 -10.70 7.21
CA VAL A 67 -3.64 -10.74 5.78
C VAL A 67 -5.09 -11.16 5.54
N ARG A 68 -5.88 -10.22 5.01
CA ARG A 68 -7.29 -10.47 4.70
C ARG A 68 -7.37 -11.59 3.66
N VAL A 69 -8.41 -12.43 3.75
CA VAL A 69 -8.63 -13.55 2.82
C VAL A 69 -8.52 -13.09 1.37
N GLY A 70 -9.09 -11.92 1.05
CA GLY A 70 -9.03 -11.32 -0.29
C GLY A 70 -7.61 -11.00 -0.78
N ARG A 71 -6.69 -10.56 0.08
CA ARG A 71 -5.28 -10.30 -0.30
C ARG A 71 -4.54 -11.59 -0.62
N ARG A 72 -4.84 -12.68 0.10
CA ARG A 72 -4.28 -14.00 -0.19
C ARG A 72 -4.75 -14.52 -1.54
N LEU A 73 -6.05 -14.43 -1.81
CA LEU A 73 -6.63 -14.82 -3.09
C LEU A 73 -6.05 -13.97 -4.24
N GLN A 74 -6.01 -12.65 -4.08
CA GLN A 74 -5.41 -11.76 -5.08
C GLN A 74 -3.94 -12.09 -5.35
N ALA A 75 -3.15 -12.40 -4.32
CA ALA A 75 -1.76 -12.81 -4.50
C ALA A 75 -1.67 -14.11 -5.29
N THR A 76 -2.50 -15.10 -4.97
CA THR A 76 -2.58 -16.36 -5.73
C THR A 76 -2.98 -16.12 -7.18
N ASP A 77 -4.00 -15.29 -7.43
CA ASP A 77 -4.45 -14.96 -8.79
C ASP A 77 -3.35 -14.26 -9.59
N ARG A 78 -2.61 -13.33 -8.97
CA ARG A 78 -1.47 -12.64 -9.60
C ARG A 78 -0.32 -13.58 -9.90
N ILE A 79 -0.03 -14.52 -9.00
CA ILE A 79 0.98 -15.55 -9.25
C ILE A 79 0.53 -16.43 -10.43
N ALA A 80 -0.73 -16.87 -10.45
CA ALA A 80 -1.27 -17.67 -11.54
C ALA A 80 -1.22 -16.93 -12.88
N GLU A 81 -1.55 -15.64 -12.90
CA GLU A 81 -1.44 -14.76 -14.07
C GLU A 81 0.00 -14.73 -14.60
N LEU A 82 0.99 -14.51 -13.72
CA LEU A 82 2.41 -14.49 -14.12
C LEU A 82 2.91 -15.85 -14.61
N MET A 83 2.42 -16.94 -14.05
CA MET A 83 2.79 -18.31 -14.45
C MET A 83 2.10 -18.76 -15.75
N THR A 84 0.93 -18.20 -16.08
CA THR A 84 0.13 -18.57 -17.26
C THR A 84 0.30 -17.58 -18.41
N ALA A 85 0.96 -16.43 -18.18
CA ALA A 85 1.27 -15.48 -19.22
C ALA A 85 2.19 -16.13 -20.27
N PRO A 86 1.84 -16.07 -21.58
CA PRO A 86 2.74 -16.49 -22.64
C PRO A 86 4.04 -15.68 -22.57
N GLU A 87 5.17 -16.35 -22.80
CA GLU A 87 6.52 -15.82 -22.63
C GLU A 87 6.71 -14.39 -23.19
N ILE A 88 7.16 -13.52 -22.28
CA ILE A 88 8.14 -12.44 -22.47
C ILE A 88 8.14 -11.79 -23.87
N GLN A 89 7.39 -10.70 -24.03
CA GLN A 89 7.89 -9.65 -24.92
C GLN A 89 9.20 -9.15 -24.30
N PRO A 90 10.33 -9.12 -25.05
CA PRO A 90 11.56 -8.54 -24.54
C PRO A 90 11.23 -7.11 -24.15
N ARG A 91 11.28 -6.79 -22.86
CA ARG A 91 11.35 -5.40 -22.44
C ARG A 91 12.54 -4.84 -23.19
N VAL A 92 12.29 -4.02 -24.19
CA VAL A 92 13.28 -3.07 -24.69
C VAL A 92 13.67 -2.32 -23.43
N LEU A 93 14.84 -2.67 -22.89
CA LEU A 93 15.50 -1.90 -21.85
C LEU A 93 15.57 -0.50 -22.43
N ARG A 94 14.63 0.35 -21.98
CA ARG A 94 14.72 1.80 -22.16
C ARG A 94 16.01 2.17 -21.48
N ASN A 95 17.08 2.18 -22.28
CA ASN A 95 18.32 2.92 -22.13
C ASN A 95 18.37 3.71 -20.82
N TRP A 96 18.74 3.01 -19.75
CA TRP A 96 19.38 3.68 -18.64
C TRP A 96 20.72 4.17 -19.20
N ALA A 97 20.73 5.40 -19.70
CA ALA A 97 21.93 6.05 -20.16
C ALA A 97 22.90 6.10 -18.99
N GLY A 98 23.92 5.23 -18.98
CA GLY A 98 25.04 5.39 -18.06
C GLY A 98 25.82 4.17 -17.58
N CYS A 99 25.39 2.92 -17.76
CA CYS A 99 26.18 1.78 -17.26
C CYS A 99 26.32 0.66 -18.27
N THR A 100 27.30 0.81 -19.17
CA THR A 100 27.89 -0.30 -19.93
C THR A 100 28.76 -1.14 -19.00
N THR A 101 28.19 -2.19 -18.42
CA THR A 101 28.95 -3.40 -18.10
C THR A 101 28.20 -4.56 -18.73
N SER A 102 28.62 -4.88 -19.95
CA SER A 102 28.25 -6.10 -20.66
C SER A 102 29.09 -7.23 -20.10
N LEU A 103 28.54 -8.04 -19.20
CA LEU A 103 29.11 -9.33 -18.80
C LEU A 103 27.91 -10.24 -18.52
N LEU A 104 27.66 -11.27 -19.32
CA LEU A 104 28.41 -12.53 -19.41
C LEU A 104 28.24 -13.14 -20.83
N PRO A 105 29.01 -14.18 -21.28
CA PRO A 105 29.62 -15.23 -20.45
C PRO A 105 30.99 -15.80 -20.89
N GLU A 106 31.49 -16.69 -20.01
CA GLU A 106 32.44 -17.79 -20.23
C GLU A 106 33.96 -17.55 -20.14
N SER A 107 34.56 -18.31 -19.20
CA SER A 107 35.94 -18.77 -19.14
C SER A 107 37.07 -17.75 -18.89
N GLY A 108 37.84 -18.02 -17.83
CA GLY A 108 39.29 -17.78 -17.83
C GLY A 108 39.81 -16.46 -17.26
N ILE A 109 40.33 -16.54 -16.03
CA ILE A 109 41.59 -15.95 -15.51
C ILE A 109 41.88 -14.45 -15.75
N CYS A 110 42.11 -13.75 -14.63
CA CYS A 110 43.18 -12.76 -14.31
C CYS A 110 42.57 -11.62 -13.48
N ALA A 111 42.82 -11.59 -12.18
CA ALA A 111 44.00 -10.97 -11.54
C ALA A 111 43.66 -9.56 -11.04
N GLU A 112 43.48 -9.49 -9.72
CA GLU A 112 44.05 -8.50 -8.81
C GLU A 112 44.70 -7.26 -9.44
N LEU A 113 44.18 -6.06 -9.10
CA LEU A 113 44.96 -4.86 -8.76
C LEU A 113 44.05 -3.74 -8.25
N ARG A 114 44.19 -3.46 -6.95
CA ARG A 114 43.75 -2.24 -6.25
C ARG A 114 44.74 -1.12 -6.59
N PRO A 115 44.31 0.11 -6.95
CA PRO A 115 45.16 1.28 -6.83
C PRO A 115 44.94 2.02 -5.51
N ALA A 116 46.00 2.72 -5.11
CA ALA A 116 46.30 3.39 -3.85
C ALA A 116 45.44 4.62 -3.53
#